data_AF-A0A8D8F1V1-F1
#
_entry.id   AF-A0A8D8F1V1-F1
#
_cell.length_a   1.000
_cell.length_b   1.000
_cell.length_c   1.000
_cell.angle_alpha   90.00
_cell.angle_beta   90.00
_cell.angle_gamma   90.00
#
_symmetry.space_group_name_H-M   'P 1'
#
loop_
_entity.id
_entity.type
_entity.pdbx_description
1 polymer ?
#
loop_
_entity_poly.entity_id
_entity_poly.type
_entity_poly.pdbx_seq_one_letter_code
_entity_poly.pdbx_strand_id
1 'polypeptide(L)'
;EVPVHEAIHNFIKSPWWTDLKQTIHDTIQFAQHNGWAEVWKQIVDSMDADGEQNAYKVLGISPTASQAEITSVWRKMSRENHPDKVKEESQRRAAQERFMEIQQAYEILSKIKSKRRARNKKSNEEL
;
A
#
# COMPACT_ATOMS: atom_id res chain seq x y z
N GLU A 1 36.80 14.08 -21.92
CA GLU A 1 35.57 13.62 -21.23
C GLU A 1 35.89 13.57 -19.75
N VAL A 2 35.11 14.26 -18.91
CA VAL A 2 35.39 14.33 -17.47
C VAL A 2 34.84 13.05 -16.82
N PRO A 3 35.65 12.25 -16.12
CA PRO A 3 35.20 11.00 -15.53
C PRO A 3 34.13 11.26 -14.46
N VAL A 4 33.12 10.39 -14.43
CA VAL A 4 31.89 10.54 -13.61
C VAL A 4 32.19 10.69 -12.11
N HIS A 5 33.30 10.12 -11.63
CA HIS A 5 33.73 10.27 -10.24
C HIS A 5 34.15 11.70 -9.87
N GLU A 6 34.61 12.49 -10.84
CA GLU A 6 35.13 13.84 -10.66
C GLU A 6 33.98 14.87 -10.65
N ALA A 7 32.94 14.61 -11.44
CA ALA A 7 31.69 15.38 -11.43
C ALA A 7 30.96 15.28 -10.08
N ILE A 8 30.96 14.10 -9.45
CA ILE A 8 30.31 13.87 -8.14
C ILE A 8 31.02 14.65 -7.03
N HIS A 9 32.35 14.69 -7.04
CA HIS A 9 33.13 15.41 -6.04
C HIS A 9 32.99 16.94 -6.19
N ASN A 10 32.93 17.44 -7.43
CA ASN A 10 32.73 18.86 -7.70
C ASN A 10 31.29 19.32 -7.38
N PHE A 11 30.30 18.44 -7.53
CA PHE A 11 28.90 18.72 -7.19
C PHE A 11 28.68 18.87 -5.67
N ILE A 12 29.32 18.03 -4.85
CA ILE A 12 29.25 18.08 -3.37
C ILE A 12 29.93 19.35 -2.79
N LYS A 13 30.89 19.93 -3.52
CA LYS A 13 31.55 21.20 -3.15
C LYS A 13 30.92 22.44 -3.78
N SER A 14 29.94 22.26 -4.67
CA SER A 14 29.28 23.38 -5.35
C SER A 14 28.18 24.02 -4.48
N PRO A 15 27.85 25.30 -4.69
CA PRO A 15 26.79 26.03 -3.97
C PRO A 15 25.39 25.38 -4.01
N TRP A 16 25.17 24.41 -4.90
CA TRP A 16 23.93 23.64 -4.94
C TRP A 16 23.73 22.74 -3.70
N TRP A 17 24.81 22.19 -3.13
CA TRP A 17 24.73 21.36 -1.92
C TRP A 17 24.56 22.22 -0.65
N THR A 18 24.98 23.49 -0.68
CA THR A 18 24.74 24.44 0.42
C THR A 18 23.31 24.98 0.39
N ASP A 19 22.78 25.30 -0.78
CA ASP A 19 21.38 25.75 -0.94
C ASP A 19 20.37 24.64 -0.65
N LEU A 20 20.69 23.40 -1.04
CA LEU A 20 19.89 22.22 -0.72
C LEU A 20 19.89 21.91 0.78
N LYS A 21 21.03 22.06 1.46
CA LYS A 21 21.10 21.89 2.92
C LYS A 21 20.32 22.97 3.66
N GLN A 22 20.35 24.22 3.17
CA GLN A 22 19.57 25.31 3.78
C GLN A 22 18.07 25.09 3.58
N THR A 23 17.62 24.75 2.37
CA THR A 23 16.20 24.41 2.14
C THR A 23 15.75 23.18 2.93
N ILE A 24 16.57 22.13 3.04
CA ILE A 24 16.24 20.96 3.87
C ILE A 24 16.23 21.31 5.37
N HIS A 25 17.20 22.10 5.84
CA HIS A 25 17.24 22.54 7.23
C HIS A 25 16.03 23.41 7.58
N ASP A 26 15.69 24.40 6.76
CA ASP A 26 14.53 25.28 6.97
C ASP A 26 13.20 24.51 6.87
N THR A 27 13.12 23.50 6.00
CA THR A 27 11.98 22.57 5.92
C THR A 27 11.87 21.70 7.18
N ILE A 28 13.01 21.24 7.74
CA ILE A 28 13.04 20.45 8.98
C ILE A 28 12.68 21.33 10.19
N GLN A 29 13.06 22.60 10.21
CA GLN A 29 12.69 23.56 11.26
C GLN A 29 11.19 23.90 11.21
N PHE A 30 10.60 24.04 10.02
CA PHE A 30 9.14 24.16 9.86
C PHE A 30 8.39 22.90 10.33
N ALA A 31 8.98 21.72 10.16
CA ALA A 31 8.42 20.44 10.64
C ALA A 31 8.54 20.24 12.17
N GLN A 32 9.41 20.98 12.87
CA GLN A 32 9.50 20.92 14.34
C GLN A 32 8.29 21.56 15.04
N HIS A 33 7.58 22.48 14.37
CA HIS A 33 6.40 23.14 14.94
C HIS A 33 5.08 22.39 14.69
N ASN A 34 4.99 21.60 13.62
CA ASN A 34 3.82 20.77 13.29
C ASN A 34 4.24 19.30 13.33
N GLY A 35 4.26 18.72 14.54
CA GLY A 35 4.80 17.41 14.88
C GLY A 35 4.84 16.41 13.72
N TRP A 36 6.05 16.09 13.28
CA TRP A 36 6.34 15.24 12.12
C TRP A 36 5.68 13.85 12.17
N ALA A 37 5.34 13.38 13.37
CA ALA A 37 4.56 12.16 13.59
C ALA A 37 3.11 12.27 13.09
N GLU A 38 2.46 13.43 13.22
CA GLU A 38 1.06 13.62 12.80
C GLU A 38 0.98 13.79 11.28
N VAL A 39 1.96 14.48 10.68
CA VAL A 39 2.07 14.60 9.22
C VAL A 39 2.44 13.26 8.58
N TRP A 40 3.39 12.50 9.16
CA TRP A 40 3.67 11.13 8.70
C TRP A 40 2.47 10.20 8.87
N LYS A 41 1.72 10.33 9.97
CA LYS A 41 0.50 9.57 10.21
C LYS A 41 -0.57 9.91 9.18
N GLN A 42 -0.80 11.18 8.88
CA GLN A 42 -1.78 11.62 7.88
C GLN A 42 -1.38 11.17 6.47
N ILE A 43 -0.10 11.24 6.11
CA ILE A 43 0.38 10.74 4.82
C ILE A 43 0.19 9.22 4.73
N VAL A 44 0.58 8.45 5.75
CA VAL A 44 0.42 6.99 5.78
C VAL A 44 -1.06 6.56 5.81
N ASP A 45 -1.92 7.26 6.55
CA ASP A 45 -3.39 7.03 6.55
C ASP A 45 -4.00 7.38 5.19
N SER A 46 -3.54 8.47 4.54
CA SER A 46 -4.02 8.86 3.21
C SER A 46 -3.55 7.92 2.11
N MET A 47 -2.45 7.21 2.32
CA MET A 47 -1.85 6.28 1.37
C MET A 47 -2.16 4.83 1.71
N ASP A 48 -3.41 4.46 2.03
CA ASP A 48 -3.94 3.08 2.20
C ASP A 48 -2.84 2.01 2.42
N ALA A 49 -2.04 2.15 3.48
CA ALA A 49 -0.73 1.48 3.55
C ALA A 49 -0.85 -0.04 3.68
N ASP A 50 -2.00 -0.50 4.15
CA ASP A 50 -2.37 -1.91 4.23
C ASP A 50 -3.05 -2.43 2.94
N GLY A 51 -3.43 -1.55 1.99
CA GLY A 51 -4.14 -1.89 0.75
C GLY A 51 -5.60 -2.31 0.97
N GLU A 52 -6.19 -1.93 2.11
CA GLU A 52 -7.52 -2.38 2.54
C GLU A 52 -8.61 -1.77 1.67
N GLN A 53 -8.51 -0.47 1.39
CA GLN A 53 -9.50 0.24 0.57
C GLN A 53 -9.46 -0.26 -0.87
N ASN A 54 -8.26 -0.50 -1.40
CA ASN A 54 -8.14 -1.09 -2.73
C ASN A 54 -8.70 -2.50 -2.78
N ALA A 55 -8.45 -3.34 -1.76
CA ALA A 55 -9.00 -4.69 -1.70
C ALA A 55 -10.54 -4.71 -1.65
N TYR A 56 -11.18 -3.82 -0.88
CA TYR A 56 -12.64 -3.70 -0.88
C TYR A 56 -13.19 -3.25 -2.25
N LYS A 57 -12.49 -2.32 -2.92
CA LYS A 57 -12.86 -1.88 -4.28
C LYS A 57 -12.73 -2.99 -5.31
N VAL A 58 -11.64 -3.76 -5.29
CA VAL A 58 -11.41 -4.91 -6.18
C VAL A 58 -12.51 -5.96 -5.99
N LEU A 59 -12.92 -6.20 -4.74
CA LEU A 59 -14.00 -7.14 -4.44
C LEU A 59 -15.41 -6.55 -4.66
N GLY A 60 -15.53 -5.23 -4.87
CA GLY A 60 -16.79 -4.53 -5.09
C GLY A 60 -17.74 -4.52 -3.88
N ILE A 61 -17.18 -4.53 -2.66
CA ILE A 61 -17.94 -4.61 -1.40
C ILE A 61 -17.67 -3.39 -0.51
N SER A 62 -18.59 -3.13 0.41
CA SER A 62 -18.44 -2.05 1.39
C SER A 62 -17.26 -2.32 2.34
N PRO A 63 -16.52 -1.29 2.81
CA PRO A 63 -15.57 -1.42 3.90
C PRO A 63 -16.19 -1.93 5.21
N THR A 64 -17.52 -1.82 5.34
CA THR A 64 -18.28 -2.33 6.49
C THR A 64 -18.76 -3.78 6.30
N ALA A 65 -18.41 -4.43 5.18
CA ALA A 65 -18.85 -5.78 4.86
C ALA A 65 -18.37 -6.80 5.89
N SER A 66 -19.22 -7.78 6.17
CA SER A 66 -18.86 -8.85 7.12
C SER A 66 -17.84 -9.82 6.51
N GLN A 67 -17.11 -10.57 7.34
CA GLN A 67 -16.21 -11.62 6.84
C GLN A 67 -16.94 -12.65 5.96
N ALA A 68 -18.16 -13.00 6.34
CA ALA A 68 -18.97 -13.95 5.59
C ALA A 68 -19.26 -13.42 4.18
N GLU A 69 -19.55 -12.13 4.07
CA GLU A 69 -19.78 -11.43 2.81
C GLU A 69 -18.52 -11.38 1.94
N ILE A 70 -17.38 -10.96 2.50
CA ILE A 70 -16.07 -10.98 1.84
C ILE A 70 -15.77 -12.36 1.23
N THR A 71 -15.97 -13.42 2.04
CA THR A 71 -15.69 -14.80 1.63
C THR A 71 -16.67 -15.27 0.55
N SER A 72 -17.95 -14.89 0.65
CA SER A 72 -18.97 -15.25 -0.33
C SER A 72 -18.71 -14.62 -1.70
N VAL A 73 -18.33 -13.34 -1.71
CA VAL A 73 -18.06 -12.57 -2.92
C VAL A 73 -16.77 -13.03 -3.58
N TRP A 74 -15.72 -13.28 -2.80
CA TRP A 74 -14.48 -13.91 -3.28
C TRP A 74 -14.76 -15.26 -3.98
N ARG A 75 -15.54 -16.16 -3.36
CA ARG A 75 -15.92 -17.45 -3.97
C ARG A 75 -16.73 -17.28 -5.25
N LYS A 76 -17.56 -16.25 -5.33
CA LYS A 76 -18.34 -15.94 -6.53
C LYS A 76 -17.42 -15.48 -7.67
N MET A 77 -16.63 -14.44 -7.44
CA MET A 77 -15.76 -13.87 -8.48
C MET A 77 -14.64 -14.82 -8.91
N SER A 78 -14.11 -15.64 -8.00
CA SER A 78 -13.12 -16.68 -8.29
C SER A 78 -13.67 -17.71 -9.30
N ARG A 79 -14.95 -18.09 -9.18
CA ARG A 79 -15.61 -19.01 -10.14
C ARG A 79 -15.97 -18.35 -11.47
N GLU A 80 -16.14 -17.04 -11.49
CA GLU A 80 -16.47 -16.26 -12.68
C GLU A 80 -15.22 -15.98 -13.52
N ASN A 81 -14.10 -15.65 -12.88
CA ASN A 81 -12.82 -15.33 -13.54
C ASN A 81 -11.87 -16.54 -13.67
N HIS A 82 -12.36 -17.77 -13.46
CA HIS A 82 -11.51 -18.95 -13.54
C HIS A 82 -11.02 -19.17 -14.99
N PRO A 83 -9.71 -19.33 -15.24
CA PRO A 83 -9.15 -19.41 -16.60
C PRO A 83 -9.66 -20.62 -17.40
N ASP A 84 -10.11 -21.68 -16.72
CA ASP A 84 -10.70 -22.88 -17.33
C ASP A 84 -12.02 -22.62 -18.07
N LYS A 85 -12.73 -21.53 -17.73
CA LYS A 85 -13.97 -21.15 -18.42
C LYS A 85 -13.72 -20.36 -19.70
N VAL A 86 -12.49 -19.93 -19.95
CA VAL A 86 -12.14 -19.02 -21.04
C VAL A 86 -11.51 -19.80 -22.19
N LYS A 87 -12.24 -19.89 -23.31
CA LYS A 87 -11.81 -20.65 -24.49
C LYS A 87 -10.75 -19.94 -25.33
N GLU A 88 -10.66 -18.61 -25.24
CA GLU A 88 -9.74 -17.80 -26.04
C GLU A 88 -8.44 -17.49 -25.27
N GLU A 89 -7.28 -17.72 -25.87
CA GLU A 89 -5.95 -17.48 -25.27
C GLU A 89 -5.75 -16.01 -24.85
N SER A 90 -6.25 -15.08 -25.67
CA SER A 90 -6.19 -13.63 -25.43
C SER A 90 -6.94 -13.21 -24.15
N GLN A 91 -8.12 -13.79 -23.94
CA GLN A 91 -8.96 -13.52 -22.78
C GLN A 91 -8.52 -14.31 -21.54
N ARG A 92 -7.79 -15.42 -21.72
CA ARG A 92 -7.29 -16.25 -20.62
C ARG A 92 -6.29 -15.51 -19.74
N ARG A 93 -5.41 -14.69 -20.34
CA ARG A 93 -4.47 -13.83 -19.61
C ARG A 93 -5.21 -12.81 -18.75
N ALA A 94 -6.17 -12.09 -19.33
CA ALA A 94 -6.97 -11.11 -18.61
C ALA A 94 -7.78 -11.75 -17.46
N ALA A 95 -8.35 -12.95 -17.68
CA ALA A 95 -9.04 -13.69 -16.65
C ALA A 95 -8.10 -14.16 -15.53
N GLN A 96 -6.89 -14.59 -15.87
CA GLN A 96 -5.86 -14.97 -14.91
C GLN A 96 -5.38 -13.78 -14.07
N GLU A 97 -5.13 -12.62 -14.70
CA GLU A 97 -4.78 -11.38 -14.00
C GLU A 97 -5.88 -10.98 -13.02
N ARG A 98 -7.14 -10.93 -13.47
CA ARG A 98 -8.29 -10.67 -12.60
C ARG A 98 -8.41 -11.67 -11.47
N PHE A 99 -8.23 -12.95 -11.75
CA PHE A 99 -8.27 -13.99 -10.73
C PHE A 99 -7.20 -13.77 -9.66
N MET A 100 -5.97 -13.44 -10.08
CA MET A 100 -4.87 -13.12 -9.16
C MET A 100 -5.16 -11.88 -8.32
N GLU A 101 -5.68 -10.80 -8.92
CA GLU A 101 -6.09 -9.59 -8.21
C GLU A 101 -7.14 -9.89 -7.12
N ILE A 102 -8.15 -10.71 -7.46
CA ILE A 102 -9.19 -11.14 -6.52
C ILE A 102 -8.61 -11.96 -5.36
N GLN A 103 -7.66 -12.86 -5.63
CA GLN A 103 -6.98 -13.64 -4.58
C GLN A 103 -6.18 -12.72 -3.66
N GLN A 104 -5.42 -11.79 -4.23
CA GLN A 104 -4.59 -10.85 -3.49
C GLN A 104 -5.42 -9.93 -2.59
N ALA A 105 -6.55 -9.43 -3.09
CA ALA A 105 -7.50 -8.64 -2.31
C ALA A 105 -8.02 -9.40 -1.10
N TYR A 106 -8.43 -10.67 -1.27
CA TYR A 106 -8.88 -11.51 -0.16
C TYR A 106 -7.78 -11.76 0.88
N GLU A 107 -6.55 -12.03 0.44
CA GLU A 107 -5.41 -12.27 1.32
C GLU A 107 -5.08 -11.05 2.19
N ILE A 108 -5.08 -9.85 1.58
CA ILE A 108 -4.88 -8.58 2.27
C ILE A 108 -5.91 -8.40 3.38
N LEU A 109 -7.21 -8.53 3.06
CA LEU A 109 -8.30 -8.37 4.04
C LEU A 109 -8.20 -9.40 5.17
N SER A 110 -7.86 -10.64 4.84
CA SER A 110 -7.66 -11.71 5.83
C SER A 110 -6.51 -11.40 6.79
N LYS A 111 -5.37 -10.91 6.25
CA LYS A 111 -4.19 -10.54 7.04
C LYS A 111 -4.46 -9.36 7.96
N ILE A 112 -5.14 -8.32 7.48
CA ILE A 112 -5.51 -7.14 8.27
C ILE A 112 -6.42 -7.54 9.43
N LYS A 113 -7.41 -8.40 9.18
CA LYS A 113 -8.28 -8.93 10.22
C LYS A 113 -7.50 -9.73 11.27
N SER A 114 -6.58 -10.60 10.83
CA SER A 114 -5.74 -11.38 11.74
C SER A 114 -4.89 -10.47 12.64
N LYS A 115 -4.24 -9.45 12.07
CA LYS A 115 -3.50 -8.42 12.82
C LYS A 115 -4.40 -7.68 13.83
N ARG A 116 -5.61 -7.28 13.45
CA ARG A 116 -6.58 -6.62 14.35
C ARG A 116 -6.97 -7.54 15.52
N ARG A 117 -7.25 -8.81 15.25
CA ARG A 117 -7.58 -9.80 16.29
C ARG A 117 -6.41 -10.02 17.27
N ALA A 118 -5.19 -10.12 16.77
CA ALA A 118 -4.00 -10.27 17.60
C ALA A 118 -3.79 -9.07 18.54
N ARG A 119 -3.99 -7.84 18.04
CA ARG A 119 -3.94 -6.62 18.87
C ARG A 119 -5.00 -6.60 19.97
N ASN A 120 -6.25 -6.92 19.63
CA ASN A 120 -7.35 -6.95 20.60
C ASN A 120 -7.15 -8.03 21.69
N LYS A 121 -6.49 -9.15 21.36
CA LYS A 121 -6.15 -10.17 22.35
C LYS A 121 -5.12 -9.65 23.35
N LYS A 122 -4.04 -9.02 22.86
CA LYS A 122 -2.97 -8.47 23.71
C LYS A 122 -3.49 -7.41 24.68
N SER A 123 -4.34 -6.49 24.21
CA SER A 123 -4.93 -5.46 25.08
C SER A 123 -5.82 -6.03 26.19
N ASN A 124 -6.44 -7.19 25.98
CA ASN A 124 -7.31 -7.84 26.96
C ASN A 124 -6.53 -8.71 27.97
N GLU A 125 -5.28 -9.04 27.67
CA GLU A 125 -4.37 -9.77 28.57
C GLU A 125 -3.56 -8.81 29.46
N GLU A 126 -3.46 -7.54 29.09
CA GLU A 126 -2.75 -6.47 29.83
C GLU A 126 -3.66 -5.72 30.83
N LEU A 127 -4.97 -6.05 30.85
CA LEU A 127 -5.97 -5.53 31.80
C LEU A 127 -6.29 -6.56 32.88
#